data_AF-A0A226DCC0-F1
#
_entry.id   AF-A0A226DCC0-F1
#
_cell.length_a   1.000
_cell.length_b   1.000
_cell.length_c   1.000
_cell.angle_alpha   90.00
_cell.angle_beta   90.00
_cell.angle_gamma   90.00
#
_symmetry.space_group_name_H-M   'P 1'
#
loop_
_entity.id
_entity.type
_entity.pdbx_description
1 polymer ?
#
loop_
_entity_poly.entity_id
_entity_poly.type
_entity_poly.pdbx_seq_one_letter_code
_entity_poly.pdbx_strand_id
1 'polypeptide(L)'
;MPTPLIFYSIKQSFWCNSFLWKTPIGWDGKTNRMTYDSSSHLKYFPWYFNVFVIFYGITSACSAYVVYWQYYAPREELTIAHSVQYALLIPAGVVGAGIALVVMLHGQEAVHVVNGILEFHDMMEVYRITGQKNGLGKNNILAKFLKFVDRKFQKVGIPSIYLTNGSVDMGGLAFWVSLTGMPLVSLIVIPCSMFLYKIDVFRFPMHDMWLYFGVNYGSNPIALLFHNSLRIFLMFVFFMEAQRIYPFLMFFFGMSGQLVYENIQTILQHAKIRGSSQTVTHVWISLYIHLAMLVAVPEKQMATQIFFLMSSGLFLCAGLNFATIRFLSFGMPLLYYIVFPIFAALVLVIISSLLPLAINVHQNSAAILDIWTCSVPGGRKENPWLRKKLKSMRTIRVYVGVAGFYFYKLGED
;
A
#
# COMPACT_ATOMS: atom_id res chain seq x y z
N MET A 1 -6.88 -14.83 8.44
CA MET A 1 -7.49 -13.75 9.20
C MET A 1 -6.72 -12.49 8.82
N PRO A 2 -7.37 -11.36 8.43
CA PRO A 2 -6.71 -10.06 8.53
C PRO A 2 -6.28 -9.98 9.98
N THR A 3 -4.99 -10.07 10.19
CA THR A 3 -4.52 -10.41 11.53
C THR A 3 -4.87 -9.27 12.45
N PRO A 4 -5.05 -9.56 13.75
CA PRO A 4 -5.19 -8.50 14.74
C PRO A 4 -4.11 -7.41 14.58
N LEU A 5 -2.91 -7.80 14.11
CA LEU A 5 -1.82 -6.89 13.79
C LEU A 5 -2.11 -5.97 12.59
N ILE A 6 -2.75 -6.45 11.51
CA ILE A 6 -3.19 -5.59 10.39
C ILE A 6 -4.17 -4.53 10.89
N PHE A 7 -5.22 -4.92 11.61
CA PHE A 7 -6.22 -3.97 12.13
C PHE A 7 -5.62 -2.97 13.11
N TYR A 8 -4.73 -3.45 13.99
CA TYR A 8 -3.96 -2.59 14.88
C TYR A 8 -3.12 -1.57 14.10
N SER A 9 -2.45 -2.01 13.03
CA SER A 9 -1.61 -1.15 12.19
C SER A 9 -2.42 -0.09 11.46
N ILE A 10 -3.60 -0.44 10.93
CA ILE A 10 -4.53 0.52 10.31
C ILE A 10 -5.01 1.53 11.34
N LYS A 11 -5.50 1.06 12.50
CA LYS A 11 -5.95 1.93 13.60
C LYS A 11 -4.85 2.89 14.05
N GLN A 12 -3.63 2.38 14.24
CA GLN A 12 -2.48 3.16 14.64
C GLN A 12 -2.11 4.20 13.57
N SER A 13 -2.18 3.84 12.28
CA SER A 13 -1.95 4.77 11.17
C SER A 13 -2.93 5.94 11.18
N PHE A 14 -4.23 5.67 11.32
CA PHE A 14 -5.24 6.73 11.43
C PHE A 14 -5.07 7.58 12.69
N TRP A 15 -4.69 6.96 13.81
CA TRP A 15 -4.39 7.69 15.04
C TRP A 15 -3.17 8.60 14.90
N CYS A 16 -2.07 8.09 14.34
CA CYS A 16 -0.87 8.87 14.07
C CYS A 16 -1.14 10.03 13.11
N ASN A 17 -2.12 9.92 12.22
CA ASN A 17 -2.51 10.98 11.29
C ASN A 17 -3.65 11.89 11.78
N SER A 18 -4.14 11.69 13.01
CA SER A 18 -5.32 12.41 13.53
C SER A 18 -5.12 13.92 13.73
N PHE A 19 -3.86 14.36 13.83
CA PHE A 19 -3.52 15.78 13.93
C PHE A 19 -3.50 16.50 12.56
N LEU A 20 -3.54 15.77 11.45
CA LEU A 20 -3.63 16.34 10.10
C LEU A 20 -5.08 16.71 9.76
N TRP A 21 -5.27 17.46 8.68
CA TRP A 21 -6.61 17.80 8.19
C TRP A 21 -7.47 16.56 7.94
N LYS A 22 -8.76 16.61 8.25
CA LYS A 22 -9.62 15.43 8.08
C LYS A 22 -9.72 15.01 6.60
N THR A 23 -9.76 13.70 6.38
CA THR A 23 -10.01 13.06 5.08
C THR A 23 -11.46 12.54 5.04
N PRO A 24 -12.05 12.34 3.84
CA PRO A 24 -13.38 11.73 3.72
C PRO A 24 -13.38 10.25 4.13
N ILE A 25 -12.20 9.62 4.14
CA ILE A 25 -12.01 8.22 4.54
C ILE A 25 -11.50 8.17 5.98
N GLY A 26 -12.12 7.32 6.79
CA GLY A 26 -11.73 7.04 8.17
C GLY A 26 -11.69 5.54 8.47
N TRP A 27 -11.33 5.23 9.72
CA TRP A 27 -11.36 3.87 10.26
C TRP A 27 -12.13 3.87 11.58
N ASP A 28 -13.16 3.03 11.67
CA ASP A 28 -13.83 2.77 12.93
C ASP A 28 -13.16 1.58 13.63
N GLY A 29 -12.36 1.90 14.64
CA GLY A 29 -11.64 0.91 15.44
C GLY A 29 -12.53 0.06 16.36
N LYS A 30 -13.84 0.33 16.47
CA LYS A 30 -14.77 -0.53 17.21
C LYS A 30 -15.31 -1.66 16.34
N THR A 31 -15.72 -1.32 15.11
CA THR A 31 -16.27 -2.29 14.14
C THR A 31 -15.21 -2.91 13.24
N ASN A 32 -13.97 -2.39 13.26
CA ASN A 32 -12.92 -2.73 12.31
C ASN A 32 -13.41 -2.57 10.86
N ARG A 33 -14.03 -1.43 10.57
CA ARG A 33 -14.55 -1.07 9.25
C ARG A 33 -14.01 0.27 8.78
N MET A 34 -13.85 0.39 7.47
CA MET A 34 -13.56 1.68 6.85
C MET A 34 -14.84 2.52 6.86
N THR A 35 -14.71 3.82 7.09
CA THR A 35 -15.84 4.76 7.03
C THR A 35 -15.61 5.75 5.89
N TYR A 36 -16.69 6.13 5.22
CA TYR A 36 -16.70 7.21 4.24
C TYR A 36 -17.70 8.26 4.68
N ASP A 37 -17.25 9.49 4.82
CA ASP A 37 -18.09 10.63 5.17
C ASP A 37 -18.46 11.37 3.88
N SER A 38 -19.74 11.24 3.49
CA SER A 38 -20.33 11.82 2.28
C SER A 38 -20.68 13.31 2.41
N SER A 39 -20.16 13.98 3.44
CA SER A 39 -20.25 15.43 3.57
C SER A 39 -19.76 16.15 2.31
N SER A 40 -20.25 17.38 2.10
CA SER A 40 -19.81 18.24 0.98
C SER A 40 -18.28 18.32 0.87
N HIS A 41 -17.76 18.24 -0.35
CA HIS A 41 -16.33 18.34 -0.66
C HIS A 41 -15.64 19.57 -0.04
N LEU A 42 -16.38 20.66 0.20
CA LEU A 42 -15.86 21.85 0.86
C LEU A 42 -15.35 21.59 2.29
N LYS A 43 -15.92 20.61 3.00
CA LYS A 43 -15.45 20.19 4.34
C LYS A 43 -14.01 19.69 4.31
N TYR A 44 -13.60 19.07 3.21
CA TYR A 44 -12.27 18.51 3.01
C TYR A 44 -11.36 19.41 2.18
N PHE A 45 -11.81 20.63 1.86
CA PHE A 45 -11.02 21.59 1.09
C PHE A 45 -9.61 21.84 1.66
N PRO A 46 -9.40 21.98 2.99
CA PRO A 46 -8.04 22.14 3.53
C PRO A 46 -7.12 20.96 3.21
N TRP A 47 -7.66 19.74 3.20
CA TRP A 47 -6.90 18.56 2.78
C TRP A 47 -6.59 18.61 1.29
N TYR A 48 -7.56 18.92 0.43
CA TYR A 48 -7.34 19.04 -1.02
C TYR A 48 -6.31 20.11 -1.36
N PHE A 49 -6.39 21.26 -0.69
CA PHE A 49 -5.40 22.33 -0.84
C PHE A 49 -4.00 21.84 -0.44
N ASN A 50 -3.87 21.17 0.70
CA ASN A 50 -2.61 20.57 1.11
C ASN A 50 -2.04 19.60 0.08
N VAL A 51 -2.86 18.69 -0.46
CA VAL A 51 -2.39 17.66 -1.40
C VAL A 51 -2.04 18.24 -2.77
N PHE A 52 -2.96 18.99 -3.39
CA PHE A 52 -2.77 19.44 -4.76
C PHE A 52 -1.90 20.69 -4.87
N VAL A 53 -2.03 21.63 -3.93
CA VAL A 53 -1.29 22.90 -3.98
C VAL A 53 0.06 22.75 -3.30
N ILE A 54 0.11 22.35 -2.02
CA ILE A 54 1.37 22.33 -1.27
C ILE A 54 2.22 21.10 -1.63
N PHE A 55 1.68 19.90 -1.38
CA PHE A 55 2.39 18.64 -1.57
C PHE A 55 2.76 18.43 -3.03
N TYR A 56 1.81 18.55 -3.97
CA TYR A 56 2.09 18.35 -5.38
C TYR A 56 2.63 19.62 -6.06
N GLY A 57 1.85 20.70 -6.07
CA GLY A 57 2.16 21.92 -6.83
C GLY A 57 3.48 22.58 -6.42
N ILE A 58 3.57 23.08 -5.20
CA ILE A 58 4.73 23.82 -4.70
C ILE A 58 5.97 22.92 -4.71
N THR A 59 5.89 21.70 -4.17
CA THR A 59 7.04 20.79 -4.14
C THR A 59 7.54 20.45 -5.55
N SER A 60 6.66 20.12 -6.48
CA SER A 60 7.07 19.77 -7.86
C SER A 60 7.60 20.99 -8.62
N ALA A 61 7.02 22.17 -8.41
CA ALA A 61 7.50 23.42 -8.99
C ALA A 61 8.88 23.79 -8.45
N CYS A 62 9.11 23.67 -7.14
CA CYS A 62 10.43 23.86 -6.54
C CYS A 62 11.45 22.85 -7.07
N SER A 63 11.08 21.56 -7.20
CA SER A 63 11.95 20.55 -7.79
C SER A 63 12.32 20.89 -9.23
N ALA A 64 11.32 21.20 -10.06
CA ALA A 64 11.51 21.55 -11.46
C ALA A 64 12.37 22.82 -11.60
N TYR A 65 12.14 23.82 -10.75
CA TYR A 65 12.95 25.03 -10.68
C TYR A 65 14.41 24.70 -10.41
N VAL A 66 14.72 23.91 -9.38
CA VAL A 66 16.10 23.57 -9.03
C VAL A 66 16.78 22.77 -10.14
N VAL A 67 16.09 21.79 -10.73
CA VAL A 67 16.62 20.98 -11.84
C VAL A 67 16.89 21.83 -13.07
N TYR A 68 15.93 22.69 -13.45
CA TYR A 68 16.10 23.64 -14.55
C TYR A 68 17.28 24.57 -14.27
N TRP A 69 17.36 25.10 -13.06
CA TRP A 69 18.37 26.10 -12.75
C TRP A 69 19.77 25.52 -12.72
N GLN A 70 19.93 24.29 -12.23
CA GLN A 70 21.20 23.59 -12.26
C GLN A 70 21.72 23.33 -13.68
N TYR A 71 20.83 23.19 -14.67
CA TYR A 71 21.23 23.01 -16.06
C TYR A 71 21.71 24.31 -16.70
N TYR A 72 21.02 25.42 -16.44
CA TYR A 72 21.36 26.71 -17.07
C TYR A 72 22.44 27.49 -16.32
N ALA A 73 22.40 27.50 -14.99
CA ALA A 73 23.37 28.18 -14.13
C ALA A 73 23.78 27.26 -12.96
N PRO A 74 24.70 26.29 -13.21
CA PRO A 74 25.12 25.32 -12.21
C PRO A 74 25.61 26.00 -10.94
N ARG A 75 25.07 25.60 -9.78
CA ARG A 75 25.55 26.05 -8.47
C ARG A 75 26.52 25.04 -7.91
N GLU A 76 27.64 25.51 -7.37
CA GLU A 76 28.67 24.65 -6.77
C GLU A 76 28.13 23.86 -5.56
N GLU A 77 27.14 24.42 -4.84
CA GLU A 77 26.49 23.74 -3.71
C GLU A 77 25.57 22.57 -4.14
N LEU A 78 25.13 22.56 -5.40
CA LEU A 78 24.20 21.56 -5.92
C LEU A 78 24.97 20.50 -6.70
N THR A 79 25.07 19.31 -6.11
CA THR A 79 25.59 18.16 -6.86
C THR A 79 24.55 17.63 -7.85
N ILE A 80 24.99 16.94 -8.91
CA ILE A 80 24.11 16.28 -9.89
C ILE A 80 23.11 15.33 -9.20
N ALA A 81 23.52 14.72 -8.08
CA ALA A 81 22.67 13.82 -7.33
C ALA A 81 21.44 14.50 -6.71
N HIS A 82 21.57 15.75 -6.26
CA HIS A 82 20.43 16.53 -5.79
C HIS A 82 19.43 16.76 -6.93
N SER A 83 19.93 17.08 -8.13
CA SER A 83 19.08 17.28 -9.31
C SER A 83 18.29 16.01 -9.66
N VAL A 84 18.94 14.85 -9.64
CA VAL A 84 18.25 13.57 -9.88
C VAL A 84 17.24 13.27 -8.77
N GLN A 85 17.56 13.53 -7.51
CA GLN A 85 16.60 13.37 -6.41
C GLN A 85 15.36 14.25 -6.60
N TYR A 86 15.54 15.53 -6.95
CA TYR A 86 14.42 16.44 -7.20
C TYR A 86 13.63 16.04 -8.44
N ALA A 87 14.29 15.53 -9.48
CA ALA A 87 13.62 14.97 -10.65
C ALA A 87 12.78 13.74 -10.31
N LEU A 88 13.24 12.86 -9.40
CA LEU A 88 12.47 11.71 -8.90
C LEU A 88 11.30 12.13 -7.98
N LEU A 89 11.39 13.30 -7.34
CA LEU A 89 10.35 13.82 -6.47
C LEU A 89 9.09 14.23 -7.25
N ILE A 90 9.26 14.74 -8.47
CA ILE A 90 8.15 15.18 -9.34
C ILE A 90 7.17 14.04 -9.64
N PRO A 91 7.58 12.88 -10.22
CA PRO A 91 6.66 11.78 -10.48
C PRO A 91 6.10 11.18 -9.18
N ALA A 92 6.85 11.17 -8.08
CA ALA A 92 6.31 10.75 -6.79
C ALA A 92 5.14 11.64 -6.32
N GLY A 93 5.29 12.97 -6.47
CA GLY A 93 4.22 13.95 -6.22
C GLY A 93 3.00 13.72 -7.12
N VAL A 94 3.21 13.45 -8.42
CA VAL A 94 2.12 13.12 -9.37
C VAL A 94 1.37 11.86 -8.92
N VAL A 95 2.10 10.81 -8.53
CA VAL A 95 1.48 9.57 -8.03
C VAL A 95 0.67 9.83 -6.77
N GLY A 96 1.19 10.59 -5.81
CA GLY A 96 0.46 10.97 -4.60
C GLY A 96 -0.82 11.75 -4.90
N ALA A 97 -0.75 12.77 -5.77
CA ALA A 97 -1.91 13.52 -6.21
C ALA A 97 -2.94 12.64 -6.94
N GLY A 98 -2.48 11.71 -7.78
CA GLY A 98 -3.32 10.75 -8.47
C GLY A 98 -4.08 9.82 -7.52
N ILE A 99 -3.40 9.30 -6.49
CA ILE A 99 -4.04 8.48 -5.44
C ILE A 99 -5.13 9.29 -4.72
N ALA A 100 -4.83 10.54 -4.33
CA ALA A 100 -5.80 11.40 -3.68
C ALA A 100 -7.00 11.71 -4.56
N LEU A 101 -6.80 11.96 -5.86
CA LEU A 101 -7.87 12.15 -6.82
C LEU A 101 -8.77 10.91 -6.93
N VAL A 102 -8.18 9.71 -6.97
CA VAL A 102 -8.96 8.47 -7.00
C VAL A 102 -9.72 8.24 -5.70
N VAL A 103 -9.14 8.59 -4.55
CA VAL A 103 -9.82 8.59 -3.25
C VAL A 103 -11.00 9.56 -3.24
N MET A 104 -10.89 10.72 -3.89
CA MET A 104 -11.99 11.67 -4.00
C MET A 104 -13.13 11.15 -4.87
N LEU A 105 -12.80 10.59 -6.04
CA LEU A 105 -13.80 10.17 -7.03
C LEU A 105 -14.46 8.84 -6.67
N HIS A 106 -13.70 7.89 -6.13
CA HIS A 106 -14.12 6.50 -5.90
C HIS A 106 -13.99 6.06 -4.45
N GLY A 107 -13.73 6.98 -3.51
CA GLY A 107 -13.51 6.63 -2.11
C GLY A 107 -14.69 5.91 -1.47
N GLN A 108 -15.92 6.31 -1.80
CA GLN A 108 -17.12 5.67 -1.26
C GLN A 108 -17.25 4.22 -1.77
N GLU A 109 -17.09 4.01 -3.08
CA GLU A 109 -17.13 2.69 -3.70
C GLU A 109 -16.03 1.78 -3.13
N ALA A 110 -14.80 2.30 -3.00
CA ALA A 110 -13.67 1.58 -2.43
C ALA A 110 -13.92 1.15 -0.97
N VAL A 111 -14.53 2.03 -0.16
CA VAL A 111 -14.92 1.70 1.23
C VAL A 111 -16.00 0.62 1.26
N HIS A 112 -17.01 0.69 0.40
CA HIS A 112 -18.05 -0.34 0.31
C HIS A 112 -17.47 -1.70 -0.10
N VAL A 113 -16.58 -1.72 -1.09
CA VAL A 113 -15.91 -2.95 -1.54
C VAL A 113 -15.08 -3.56 -0.42
N VAL A 114 -14.24 -2.77 0.25
CA VAL A 114 -13.42 -3.25 1.37
C VAL A 114 -14.28 -3.78 2.50
N ASN A 115 -15.32 -3.05 2.90
CA ASN A 115 -16.23 -3.49 3.95
C ASN A 115 -17.02 -4.74 3.56
N GLY A 116 -17.44 -4.88 2.30
CA GLY A 116 -18.11 -6.08 1.80
C GLY A 116 -17.19 -7.30 1.81
N ILE A 117 -15.91 -7.13 1.48
CA ILE A 117 -14.90 -8.20 1.58
C ILE A 117 -14.64 -8.57 3.05
N LEU A 118 -14.57 -7.58 3.95
CA LEU A 118 -14.44 -7.81 5.40
C LEU A 118 -15.65 -8.55 5.97
N GLU A 119 -16.86 -8.16 5.59
CA GLU A 119 -18.09 -8.83 6.03
C GLU A 119 -18.17 -10.27 5.49
N PHE A 120 -17.82 -10.47 4.23
CA PHE A 120 -17.72 -11.81 3.65
C PHE A 120 -16.65 -12.65 4.38
N HIS A 121 -15.53 -12.04 4.76
CA HIS A 121 -14.50 -12.71 5.56
C HIS A 121 -15.02 -13.13 6.94
N ASP A 122 -15.71 -12.25 7.65
CA ASP A 122 -16.30 -12.56 8.97
C ASP A 122 -17.32 -13.71 8.87
N MET A 123 -18.10 -13.75 7.78
CA MET A 123 -18.98 -14.87 7.45
C MET A 123 -18.21 -16.18 7.22
N MET A 124 -17.10 -16.12 6.49
CA MET A 124 -16.24 -17.28 6.20
C MET A 124 -15.54 -17.83 7.45
N GLU A 125 -15.23 -16.97 8.43
CA GLU A 125 -14.56 -17.37 9.66
C GLU A 125 -15.41 -18.36 10.48
N VAL A 126 -16.74 -18.23 10.46
CA VAL A 126 -17.67 -19.18 11.09
C VAL A 126 -17.46 -20.61 10.56
N TYR A 127 -17.14 -20.75 9.27
CA TYR A 127 -16.87 -22.04 8.64
C TYR A 127 -15.43 -22.56 8.87
N ARG A 128 -14.49 -21.68 9.24
CA ARG A 128 -13.08 -22.03 9.44
C ARG A 128 -12.81 -22.71 10.77
N ILE A 129 -13.52 -22.33 11.83
CA ILE A 129 -13.32 -22.81 13.21
C ILE A 129 -13.46 -24.34 13.33
N THR A 130 -14.12 -24.99 12.36
CA THR A 130 -14.33 -26.45 12.34
C THR A 130 -13.17 -27.26 11.76
N GLY A 131 -12.17 -26.62 11.15
CA GLY A 131 -11.15 -27.29 10.33
C GLY A 131 -9.71 -27.10 10.81
N GLN A 132 -9.27 -28.01 11.69
CA GLN A 132 -7.90 -28.54 11.75
C GLN A 132 -6.75 -27.59 12.17
N LYS A 133 -6.16 -27.86 13.34
CA LYS A 133 -4.84 -27.34 13.77
C LYS A 133 -3.73 -28.26 13.24
N ASN A 134 -3.07 -27.90 12.15
CA ASN A 134 -1.81 -28.56 11.76
C ASN A 134 -0.64 -27.77 12.33
N GLY A 135 0.00 -28.33 13.36
CA GLY A 135 1.21 -27.79 13.96
C GLY A 135 2.44 -28.19 13.14
N LEU A 136 3.19 -27.20 12.65
CA LEU A 136 4.47 -27.43 12.01
C LEU A 136 5.47 -26.38 12.52
N GLY A 137 6.11 -26.69 13.64
CA GLY A 137 7.17 -25.88 14.22
C GLY A 137 8.54 -26.40 13.79
N LYS A 138 9.17 -25.77 12.78
CA LYS A 138 10.63 -25.88 12.59
C LYS A 138 11.34 -24.92 13.54
N ASN A 139 12.26 -25.46 14.34
CA ASN A 139 12.95 -24.76 15.42
C ASN A 139 14.19 -24.01 14.88
N ASN A 140 13.97 -22.84 14.25
CA ASN A 140 15.06 -22.00 13.74
C ASN A 140 15.44 -20.89 14.74
N ILE A 141 16.71 -20.44 14.73
CA ILE A 141 17.22 -19.33 15.57
C ILE A 141 16.37 -18.04 15.39
N LEU A 142 15.96 -17.74 14.16
CA LEU A 142 15.04 -16.64 13.85
C LEU A 142 13.73 -16.73 14.65
N ALA A 143 13.19 -17.94 14.84
CA ALA A 143 11.97 -18.14 15.61
C ALA A 143 12.16 -17.80 17.10
N LYS A 144 13.36 -17.99 17.66
CA LYS A 144 13.66 -17.57 19.05
C LYS A 144 13.65 -16.04 19.16
N PHE A 145 14.30 -15.35 18.21
CA PHE A 145 14.29 -13.89 18.16
C PHE A 145 12.87 -13.34 17.99
N LEU A 146 12.11 -13.86 17.03
CA LEU A 146 10.72 -13.45 16.81
C LEU A 146 9.83 -13.71 18.03
N LYS A 147 9.99 -14.84 18.74
CA LYS A 147 9.30 -15.08 20.02
C LYS A 147 9.65 -14.06 21.09
N PHE A 148 10.90 -13.60 21.14
CA PHE A 148 11.30 -12.54 22.06
C PHE A 148 10.65 -11.20 21.69
N VAL A 149 10.64 -10.84 20.41
CA VAL A 149 9.97 -9.64 19.90
C VAL A 149 8.46 -9.68 20.18
N ASP A 150 7.81 -10.81 19.92
CA ASP A 150 6.39 -11.03 20.19
C ASP A 150 6.03 -10.82 21.66
N ARG A 151 6.82 -11.36 22.59
CA ARG A 151 6.63 -11.12 24.03
C ARG A 151 6.73 -9.64 24.40
N LYS A 152 7.65 -8.90 23.75
CA LYS A 152 7.77 -7.45 23.95
C LYS A 152 6.58 -6.70 23.36
N PHE A 153 6.10 -7.11 22.19
CA PHE A 153 4.92 -6.52 21.54
C PHE A 153 3.69 -6.68 22.41
N GLN A 154 3.42 -7.90 22.89
CA GLN A 154 2.29 -8.19 23.79
C GLN A 154 2.37 -7.38 25.09
N LYS A 155 3.58 -7.17 25.65
CA LYS A 155 3.77 -6.34 26.85
C LYS A 155 3.38 -4.88 26.63
N VAL A 156 3.49 -4.37 25.40
CA VAL A 156 3.12 -3.00 25.02
C VAL A 156 1.66 -2.91 24.52
N GLY A 157 0.92 -4.02 24.54
CA GLY A 157 -0.46 -4.08 24.03
C GLY A 157 -0.56 -4.19 22.51
N ILE A 158 0.54 -4.47 21.82
CA ILE A 158 0.54 -4.78 20.39
C ILE A 158 0.12 -6.24 20.21
N PRO A 159 -0.80 -6.56 19.27
CA PRO A 159 -1.18 -7.94 19.01
C PRO A 159 -0.02 -8.84 18.60
N SER A 160 -0.18 -10.15 18.76
CA SER A 160 0.87 -11.11 18.44
C SER A 160 1.25 -11.08 16.95
N ILE A 161 2.55 -11.26 16.68
CA ILE A 161 3.09 -11.43 15.32
C ILE A 161 2.90 -12.85 14.78
N TYR A 162 2.32 -13.76 15.58
CA TYR A 162 2.05 -15.14 15.19
C TYR A 162 0.57 -15.34 14.86
N LEU A 163 0.33 -16.03 13.75
CA LEU A 163 -0.99 -16.53 13.38
C LEU A 163 -1.42 -17.67 14.32
N THR A 164 -2.71 -17.99 14.32
CA THR A 164 -3.28 -19.09 15.14
C THR A 164 -2.71 -20.46 14.81
N ASN A 165 -2.11 -20.63 13.63
CA ASN A 165 -1.39 -21.83 13.21
C ASN A 165 0.09 -21.88 13.67
N GLY A 166 0.57 -20.84 14.36
CA GLY A 166 1.96 -20.70 14.82
C GLY A 166 2.94 -20.17 13.77
N SER A 167 2.50 -19.90 12.55
CA SER A 167 3.33 -19.24 11.53
C SER A 167 3.44 -17.74 11.77
N VAL A 168 4.52 -17.13 11.28
CA VAL A 168 4.75 -15.68 11.41
C VAL A 168 3.81 -14.94 10.46
N ASP A 169 3.10 -13.94 10.97
CA ASP A 169 2.26 -13.05 10.20
C ASP A 169 3.10 -12.02 9.44
N MET A 170 3.70 -12.45 8.34
CA MET A 170 4.52 -11.58 7.49
C MET A 170 3.71 -10.42 6.91
N GLY A 171 2.41 -10.64 6.61
CA GLY A 171 1.51 -9.61 6.10
C GLY A 171 1.29 -8.51 7.14
N GLY A 172 0.84 -8.86 8.35
CA GLY A 172 0.65 -7.88 9.41
C GLY A 172 1.94 -7.20 9.86
N LEU A 173 3.07 -7.91 9.86
CA LEU A 173 4.37 -7.28 10.15
C LEU A 173 4.73 -6.24 9.08
N ALA A 174 4.53 -6.54 7.80
CA ALA A 174 4.76 -5.61 6.70
C ALA A 174 3.83 -4.38 6.81
N PHE A 175 2.55 -4.58 7.12
CA PHE A 175 1.61 -3.49 7.40
C PHE A 175 2.05 -2.64 8.59
N TRP A 176 2.47 -3.26 9.69
CA TRP A 176 2.90 -2.55 10.89
C TRP A 176 4.14 -1.70 10.64
N VAL A 177 5.19 -2.28 10.04
CA VAL A 177 6.42 -1.56 9.68
C VAL A 177 6.10 -0.41 8.72
N SER A 178 5.30 -0.66 7.69
CA SER A 178 5.00 0.35 6.66
C SER A 178 4.13 1.48 7.21
N LEU A 179 3.11 1.18 8.01
CA LEU A 179 2.11 2.15 8.45
C LEU A 179 2.51 2.92 9.71
N THR A 180 3.25 2.28 10.63
CA THR A 180 3.69 2.92 11.87
C THR A 180 5.14 3.39 11.82
N GLY A 181 6.00 2.66 11.10
CA GLY A 181 7.41 3.00 10.99
C GLY A 181 7.63 4.26 10.15
N MET A 182 6.88 4.41 9.05
CA MET A 182 7.01 5.57 8.16
C MET A 182 6.87 6.90 8.92
N PRO A 183 5.76 7.20 9.65
CA PRO A 183 5.60 8.45 10.43
C PRO A 183 6.80 8.80 11.30
N LEU A 184 7.31 7.83 12.06
CA LEU A 184 8.46 8.00 12.94
C LEU A 184 9.74 8.34 12.15
N VAL A 185 9.95 7.68 11.01
CA VAL A 185 11.10 7.96 10.14
C VAL A 185 11.06 9.41 9.63
N SER A 186 9.89 9.94 9.23
CA SER A 186 9.83 11.35 8.77
C SER A 186 10.16 12.37 9.84
N LEU A 187 9.76 12.13 11.09
CA LEU A 187 10.10 13.04 12.19
C LEU A 187 11.61 13.18 12.38
N ILE A 188 12.39 12.16 12.01
CA ILE A 188 13.86 12.17 12.04
C ILE A 188 14.41 12.73 10.72
N VAL A 189 13.86 12.30 9.58
CA VAL A 189 14.35 12.69 8.25
C VAL A 189 14.17 14.18 7.99
N ILE A 190 13.07 14.80 8.42
CA ILE A 190 12.82 16.23 8.21
C ILE A 190 13.94 17.11 8.81
N PRO A 191 14.25 17.07 10.11
CA PRO A 191 15.31 17.90 10.68
C PRO A 191 16.70 17.52 10.15
N CYS A 192 16.99 16.23 9.93
CA CYS A 192 18.26 15.81 9.35
C CYS A 192 18.44 16.36 7.94
N SER A 193 17.42 16.25 7.08
CA SER A 193 17.47 16.73 5.71
C SER A 193 17.63 18.25 5.62
N MET A 194 16.96 19.00 6.50
CA MET A 194 16.99 20.46 6.44
C MET A 194 18.23 21.07 7.10
N PHE A 195 18.61 20.60 8.29
CA PHE A 195 19.67 21.23 9.09
C PHE A 195 21.04 20.61 8.86
N LEU A 196 21.14 19.28 8.82
CA LEU A 196 22.43 18.59 8.70
C LEU A 196 22.89 18.55 7.25
N TYR A 197 22.00 18.11 6.35
CA TYR A 197 22.36 17.90 4.95
C TYR A 197 22.01 19.07 4.04
N LYS A 198 21.04 19.91 4.44
CA LYS A 198 20.53 21.04 3.64
C LYS A 198 20.08 20.64 2.22
N ILE A 199 19.44 19.48 2.12
CA ILE A 199 19.03 18.80 0.88
C ILE A 199 17.55 19.03 0.52
N ASP A 200 16.81 19.80 1.30
CA ASP A 200 15.41 20.07 1.03
C ASP A 200 15.21 20.91 -0.24
N VAL A 201 14.16 20.59 -0.98
CA VAL A 201 13.85 21.20 -2.28
C VAL A 201 13.50 22.68 -2.17
N PHE A 202 13.06 23.14 -1.00
CA PHE A 202 12.59 24.51 -0.79
C PHE A 202 13.72 25.51 -0.57
N ARG A 203 14.92 25.05 -0.20
CA ARG A 203 16.07 25.90 0.16
C ARG A 203 16.41 26.91 -0.95
N PHE A 204 16.67 26.43 -2.16
CA PHE A 204 17.16 27.29 -3.25
C PHE A 204 16.09 28.23 -3.81
N PRO A 205 14.86 27.76 -4.14
CA PRO A 205 13.81 28.67 -4.60
C PRO A 205 13.51 29.77 -3.57
N MET A 206 13.48 29.43 -2.28
CA MET A 206 13.25 30.43 -1.24
C MET A 206 14.43 31.39 -1.08
N HIS A 207 15.68 30.90 -1.16
CA HIS A 207 16.86 31.76 -1.12
C HIS A 207 16.80 32.81 -2.23
N ASP A 208 16.51 32.38 -3.46
CA ASP A 208 16.42 33.26 -4.62
C ASP A 208 15.26 34.26 -4.51
N MET A 209 14.14 33.82 -3.94
CA MET A 209 12.99 34.69 -3.65
C MET A 209 13.36 35.80 -2.65
N TRP A 210 14.10 35.50 -1.58
CA TRP A 210 14.56 36.51 -0.62
C TRP A 210 15.54 37.50 -1.25
N LEU A 211 16.47 37.00 -2.08
CA LEU A 211 17.39 37.85 -2.84
C LEU A 211 16.65 38.77 -3.81
N TYR A 212 15.63 38.27 -4.49
CA TYR A 212 14.78 39.07 -5.38
C TYR A 212 14.08 40.22 -4.64
N PHE A 213 13.65 39.99 -3.40
CA PHE A 213 13.08 41.04 -2.55
C PHE A 213 14.11 41.98 -1.90
N GLY A 214 15.41 41.80 -2.19
CA GLY A 214 16.49 42.59 -1.59
C GLY A 214 16.70 42.31 -0.10
N VAL A 215 16.19 41.19 0.41
CA VAL A 215 16.33 40.80 1.83
C VAL A 215 17.47 39.81 1.98
N ASN A 216 18.60 40.27 2.54
CA ASN A 216 19.65 39.36 2.95
C ASN A 216 19.27 38.67 4.27
N TYR A 217 18.64 37.49 4.16
CA TYR A 217 18.19 36.76 5.35
C TYR A 217 19.34 36.21 6.21
N GLY A 218 20.57 36.17 5.70
CA GLY A 218 21.74 35.71 6.45
C GLY A 218 22.16 36.69 7.55
N SER A 219 21.95 38.00 7.35
CA SER A 219 22.28 39.04 8.33
C SER A 219 21.11 39.37 9.27
N ASN A 220 19.87 39.09 8.86
CA ASN A 220 18.68 39.37 9.66
C ASN A 220 18.17 38.10 10.37
N PRO A 221 18.27 38.00 11.71
CA PRO A 221 17.88 36.80 12.46
C PRO A 221 16.38 36.49 12.34
N ILE A 222 15.53 37.51 12.16
CA ILE A 222 14.08 37.34 12.00
C ILE A 222 13.78 36.70 10.64
N ALA A 223 14.43 37.18 9.58
CA ALA A 223 14.27 36.61 8.25
C ALA A 223 14.81 35.18 8.18
N LEU A 224 15.94 34.90 8.84
CA LEU A 224 16.47 33.54 8.97
C LEU A 224 15.50 32.60 9.71
N LEU A 225 14.93 33.06 10.83
CA LEU A 225 13.93 32.30 11.59
C LEU A 225 12.72 31.98 10.71
N PHE A 226 12.16 32.99 10.04
CA PHE A 226 11.00 32.81 9.17
C PHE A 226 11.30 31.89 7.97
N HIS A 227 12.46 32.04 7.33
CA HIS A 227 12.92 31.17 6.25
C HIS A 227 13.01 29.69 6.71
N ASN A 228 13.63 29.43 7.85
CA ASN A 228 13.75 28.08 8.40
C ASN A 228 12.38 27.53 8.84
N SER A 229 11.55 28.32 9.51
CA SER A 229 10.20 27.90 9.94
C SER A 229 9.32 27.50 8.75
N LEU A 230 9.34 28.28 7.66
CA LEU A 230 8.56 27.97 6.47
C LEU A 230 9.09 26.70 5.77
N ARG A 231 10.42 26.51 5.71
CA ARG A 231 11.02 25.27 5.17
C ARG A 231 10.64 24.04 6.00
N ILE A 232 10.71 24.12 7.33
CA ILE A 232 10.27 23.03 8.21
C ILE A 232 8.80 22.72 7.97
N PHE A 233 7.95 23.75 7.91
CA PHE A 233 6.52 23.59 7.69
C PHE A 233 6.23 22.89 6.34
N LEU A 234 6.82 23.36 5.24
CA LEU A 234 6.63 22.77 3.92
C LEU A 234 7.14 21.33 3.85
N MET A 235 8.32 21.05 4.42
CA MET A 235 8.85 19.69 4.51
C MET A 235 7.98 18.79 5.36
N PHE A 236 7.47 19.29 6.49
CA PHE A 236 6.56 18.56 7.36
C PHE A 236 5.27 18.21 6.65
N VAL A 237 4.62 19.17 5.98
CA VAL A 237 3.43 18.92 5.16
C VAL A 237 3.76 17.89 4.08
N PHE A 238 4.85 18.04 3.35
CA PHE A 238 5.23 17.10 2.29
C PHE A 238 5.34 15.65 2.79
N PHE A 239 6.13 15.43 3.85
CA PHE A 239 6.36 14.09 4.38
C PHE A 239 5.11 13.50 5.04
N MET A 240 4.36 14.30 5.81
CA MET A 240 3.15 13.81 6.48
C MET A 240 2.03 13.49 5.47
N GLU A 241 1.87 14.29 4.41
CA GLU A 241 0.90 14.00 3.35
C GLU A 241 1.30 12.75 2.56
N ALA A 242 2.58 12.59 2.20
CA ALA A 242 3.08 11.37 1.57
C ALA A 242 2.70 10.13 2.39
N GLN A 243 3.00 10.17 3.69
CA GLN A 243 2.73 9.09 4.63
C GLN A 243 1.27 8.79 4.86
N ARG A 244 0.39 9.75 4.62
CA ARG A 244 -1.04 9.54 4.71
C ARG A 244 -1.61 8.97 3.41
N ILE A 245 -1.14 9.46 2.27
CA ILE A 245 -1.69 9.10 0.95
C ILE A 245 -1.26 7.69 0.54
N TYR A 246 0.03 7.34 0.67
CA TYR A 246 0.52 6.03 0.20
C TYR A 246 -0.14 4.83 0.90
N PRO A 247 -0.44 4.86 2.21
CA PRO A 247 -1.22 3.82 2.87
C PRO A 247 -2.59 3.51 2.28
N PHE A 248 -3.24 4.47 1.58
CA PHE A 248 -4.51 4.17 0.93
C PHE A 248 -4.38 3.02 -0.08
N LEU A 249 -3.22 2.88 -0.74
CA LEU A 249 -2.94 1.73 -1.59
C LEU A 249 -2.95 0.41 -0.79
N MET A 250 -2.34 0.41 0.39
CA MET A 250 -2.31 -0.78 1.26
C MET A 250 -3.71 -1.11 1.81
N PHE A 251 -4.50 -0.10 2.17
CA PHE A 251 -5.86 -0.29 2.67
C PHE A 251 -6.80 -0.83 1.59
N PHE A 252 -6.75 -0.29 0.37
CA PHE A 252 -7.69 -0.69 -0.68
C PHE A 252 -7.24 -1.92 -1.47
N PHE A 253 -5.93 -2.14 -1.68
CA PHE A 253 -5.43 -3.28 -2.46
C PHE A 253 -4.81 -4.36 -1.61
N GLY A 254 -3.88 -3.98 -0.72
CA GLY A 254 -3.15 -4.94 0.11
C GLY A 254 -4.10 -5.74 0.98
N MET A 255 -4.96 -5.05 1.72
CA MET A 255 -5.90 -5.70 2.64
C MET A 255 -6.98 -6.48 1.87
N SER A 256 -7.62 -5.89 0.86
CA SER A 256 -8.68 -6.57 0.10
C SER A 256 -8.16 -7.81 -0.63
N GLY A 257 -7.01 -7.71 -1.28
CA GLY A 257 -6.36 -8.83 -1.97
C GLY A 257 -5.98 -9.95 -1.00
N GLN A 258 -5.44 -9.60 0.17
CA GLN A 258 -5.07 -10.59 1.18
C GLN A 258 -6.31 -11.33 1.71
N LEU A 259 -7.39 -10.60 1.98
CA LEU A 259 -8.67 -11.17 2.42
C LEU A 259 -9.27 -12.12 1.38
N VAL A 260 -9.30 -11.69 0.11
CA VAL A 260 -9.79 -12.53 -1.00
C VAL A 260 -8.98 -13.82 -1.10
N TYR A 261 -7.65 -13.72 -1.03
CA TYR A 261 -6.77 -14.87 -1.05
C TYR A 261 -7.06 -15.86 0.09
N GLU A 262 -7.19 -15.37 1.32
CA GLU A 262 -7.49 -16.21 2.49
C GLU A 262 -8.85 -16.90 2.38
N ASN A 263 -9.86 -16.18 1.88
CA ASN A 263 -11.20 -16.72 1.65
C ASN A 263 -11.17 -17.82 0.57
N ILE A 264 -10.44 -17.60 -0.53
CA ILE A 264 -10.24 -18.62 -1.58
C ILE A 264 -9.49 -19.82 -1.04
N GLN A 265 -8.44 -19.63 -0.24
CA GLN A 265 -7.70 -20.73 0.38
C GLN A 265 -8.61 -21.57 1.29
N THR A 266 -9.51 -20.92 2.06
CA THR A 266 -10.48 -21.61 2.91
C THR A 266 -11.46 -22.45 2.07
N ILE A 267 -11.98 -21.89 0.97
CA ILE A 267 -12.85 -22.63 0.03
C ILE A 267 -12.09 -23.82 -0.61
N LEU A 268 -10.83 -23.62 -0.99
CA LEU A 268 -9.99 -24.67 -1.57
C LEU A 268 -9.71 -25.80 -0.58
N GLN A 269 -9.38 -25.48 0.67
CA GLN A 269 -9.19 -26.48 1.72
C GLN A 269 -10.45 -27.30 1.92
N HIS A 270 -11.62 -26.65 1.95
CA HIS A 270 -12.89 -27.35 2.04
C HIS A 270 -13.16 -28.26 0.82
N ALA A 271 -12.88 -27.77 -0.39
CA ALA A 271 -13.01 -28.55 -1.61
C ALA A 271 -12.11 -29.80 -1.59
N LYS A 272 -10.86 -29.66 -1.15
CA LYS A 272 -9.90 -30.78 -1.03
C LYS A 272 -10.33 -31.84 0.00
N ILE A 273 -10.80 -31.42 1.18
CA ILE A 273 -11.24 -32.34 2.23
C ILE A 273 -12.42 -33.19 1.76
N ARG A 274 -13.36 -32.60 0.99
CA ARG A 274 -14.54 -33.32 0.50
C ARG A 274 -14.35 -34.11 -0.78
N GLY A 275 -13.36 -33.75 -1.60
CA GLY A 275 -13.11 -34.39 -2.91
C GLY A 275 -12.91 -35.91 -2.85
N SER A 276 -12.64 -36.49 -1.67
CA SER A 276 -12.45 -37.93 -1.47
C SER A 276 -13.73 -38.74 -1.22
N SER A 277 -14.87 -38.14 -0.83
CA SER A 277 -16.10 -38.93 -0.55
C SER A 277 -17.43 -38.18 -0.52
N GLN A 278 -17.45 -36.84 -0.52
CA GLN A 278 -18.68 -36.07 -0.31
C GLN A 278 -19.05 -35.16 -1.47
N THR A 279 -20.36 -34.98 -1.66
CA THR A 279 -20.94 -34.15 -2.70
C THR A 279 -20.73 -32.66 -2.42
N VAL A 280 -20.49 -31.88 -3.48
CA VAL A 280 -20.36 -30.42 -3.36
C VAL A 280 -21.71 -29.84 -2.93
N THR A 281 -21.76 -29.17 -1.77
CA THR A 281 -23.02 -28.57 -1.29
C THR A 281 -23.27 -27.21 -1.94
N HIS A 282 -24.54 -26.88 -2.17
CA HIS A 282 -24.94 -25.61 -2.79
C HIS A 282 -24.45 -24.37 -2.03
N VAL A 283 -24.25 -24.48 -0.71
CA VAL A 283 -23.75 -23.40 0.15
C VAL A 283 -22.38 -22.91 -0.32
N TRP A 284 -21.42 -23.81 -0.55
CA TRP A 284 -20.06 -23.42 -0.97
C TRP A 284 -20.00 -22.83 -2.36
N ILE A 285 -20.85 -23.32 -3.28
CA ILE A 285 -21.01 -22.73 -4.60
C ILE A 285 -21.56 -21.31 -4.48
N SER A 286 -22.55 -21.08 -3.61
CA SER A 286 -23.10 -19.76 -3.35
C SER A 286 -22.07 -18.80 -2.75
N LEU A 287 -21.26 -19.28 -1.78
CA LEU A 287 -20.18 -18.49 -1.18
C LEU A 287 -19.12 -18.10 -2.22
N TYR A 288 -18.71 -19.03 -3.09
CA TYR A 288 -17.76 -18.73 -4.16
C TYR A 288 -18.33 -17.70 -5.15
N ILE A 289 -19.60 -17.84 -5.56
CA ILE A 289 -20.25 -16.88 -6.46
C ILE A 289 -20.30 -15.50 -5.80
N HIS A 290 -20.63 -15.43 -4.51
CA HIS A 290 -20.64 -14.18 -3.76
C HIS A 290 -19.26 -13.52 -3.74
N LEU A 291 -18.20 -14.29 -3.43
CA LEU A 291 -16.83 -13.78 -3.46
C LEU A 291 -16.43 -13.32 -4.87
N ALA A 292 -16.76 -14.09 -5.90
CA ALA A 292 -16.46 -13.74 -7.29
C ALA A 292 -17.16 -12.44 -7.71
N MET A 293 -18.41 -12.21 -7.28
CA MET A 293 -19.11 -10.95 -7.51
C MET A 293 -18.44 -9.78 -6.78
N LEU A 294 -18.04 -9.95 -5.51
CA LEU A 294 -17.34 -8.91 -4.75
C LEU A 294 -16.01 -8.50 -5.39
N VAL A 295 -15.28 -9.45 -5.98
CA VAL A 295 -14.01 -9.18 -6.70
C VAL A 295 -14.25 -8.56 -8.09
N ALA A 296 -15.36 -8.93 -8.76
CA ALA A 296 -15.67 -8.43 -10.09
C ALA A 296 -16.12 -6.95 -10.09
N VAL A 297 -16.78 -6.47 -9.03
CA VAL A 297 -17.25 -5.08 -8.92
C VAL A 297 -16.12 -4.05 -9.10
N PRO A 298 -15.01 -4.11 -8.36
CA PRO A 298 -13.89 -3.17 -8.50
C PRO A 298 -12.90 -3.53 -9.62
N GLU A 299 -13.14 -4.57 -10.42
CA GLU A 299 -12.14 -5.17 -11.32
C GLU A 299 -11.47 -4.15 -12.25
N LYS A 300 -12.27 -3.30 -12.92
CA LYS A 300 -11.75 -2.29 -13.87
C LYS A 300 -10.86 -1.25 -13.18
N GLN A 301 -11.27 -0.82 -11.99
CA GLN A 301 -10.56 0.18 -11.20
C GLN A 301 -9.27 -0.41 -10.65
N MET A 302 -9.35 -1.61 -10.05
CA MET A 302 -8.20 -2.36 -9.54
C MET A 302 -7.18 -2.62 -10.63
N ALA A 303 -7.60 -3.02 -11.84
CA ALA A 303 -6.69 -3.27 -12.95
C ALA A 303 -5.87 -2.02 -13.32
N THR A 304 -6.53 -0.85 -13.35
CA THR A 304 -5.89 0.45 -13.60
C THR A 304 -4.90 0.83 -12.50
N GLN A 305 -5.29 0.65 -11.25
CA GLN A 305 -4.44 0.97 -10.11
C GLN A 305 -3.24 0.02 -10.00
N ILE A 306 -3.42 -1.28 -10.25
CA ILE A 306 -2.33 -2.25 -10.30
C ILE A 306 -1.35 -1.89 -11.41
N PHE A 307 -1.84 -1.50 -12.61
CA PHE A 307 -0.96 -1.05 -13.69
C PHE A 307 -0.11 0.14 -13.26
N PHE A 308 -0.74 1.19 -12.71
CA PHE A 308 0.01 2.36 -12.23
C PHE A 308 0.98 1.99 -11.12
N LEU A 309 0.59 1.14 -10.17
CA LEU A 309 1.44 0.71 -9.07
C LEU A 309 2.66 -0.09 -9.56
N MET A 310 2.46 -1.05 -10.47
CA MET A 310 3.55 -1.87 -11.00
C MET A 310 4.47 -1.05 -11.90
N SER A 311 3.91 -0.21 -12.77
CA SER A 311 4.68 0.67 -13.65
C SER A 311 5.50 1.68 -12.83
N SER A 312 4.85 2.43 -11.93
CA SER A 312 5.55 3.42 -11.09
C SER A 312 6.56 2.77 -10.15
N GLY A 313 6.22 1.62 -9.55
CA GLY A 313 7.14 0.86 -8.71
C GLY A 313 8.38 0.37 -9.46
N LEU A 314 8.22 -0.10 -10.70
CA LEU A 314 9.36 -0.51 -11.55
C LEU A 314 10.24 0.69 -11.91
N PHE A 315 9.65 1.81 -12.32
CA PHE A 315 10.39 3.03 -12.61
C PHE A 315 11.14 3.56 -11.38
N LEU A 316 10.50 3.59 -10.21
CA LEU A 316 11.13 4.00 -8.96
C LEU A 316 12.26 3.05 -8.56
N CYS A 317 12.05 1.73 -8.66
CA CYS A 317 13.09 0.76 -8.33
C CYS A 317 14.30 0.89 -9.27
N ALA A 318 14.07 1.01 -10.58
CA ALA A 318 15.12 1.20 -11.56
C ALA A 318 15.87 2.52 -11.31
N GLY A 319 15.13 3.61 -11.06
CA GLY A 319 15.69 4.92 -10.75
C GLY A 319 16.55 4.93 -9.48
N LEU A 320 16.08 4.32 -8.40
CA LEU A 320 16.81 4.22 -7.13
C LEU A 320 18.06 3.34 -7.25
N ASN A 321 17.98 2.21 -7.95
CA ASN A 321 19.14 1.35 -8.20
C ASN A 321 20.18 2.04 -9.09
N PHE A 322 19.73 2.68 -10.17
CA PHE A 322 20.59 3.46 -11.04
C PHE A 322 21.27 4.60 -10.27
N ALA A 323 20.51 5.35 -9.46
CA ALA A 323 21.04 6.42 -8.62
C ALA A 323 22.11 5.88 -7.65
N THR A 324 21.85 4.74 -7.00
CA THR A 324 22.82 4.13 -6.06
C THR A 324 24.15 3.79 -6.75
N ILE A 325 24.10 3.15 -7.92
CA ILE A 325 25.31 2.75 -8.67
C ILE A 325 26.03 3.97 -9.22
N ARG A 326 25.30 4.86 -9.89
CA ARG A 326 25.89 6.01 -10.58
C ARG A 326 26.47 7.03 -9.60
N PHE A 327 25.85 7.21 -8.44
CA PHE A 327 26.31 8.20 -7.48
C PHE A 327 27.44 7.75 -6.58
N LEU A 328 27.83 6.46 -6.60
CA LEU A 328 28.93 5.92 -5.80
C LEU A 328 30.24 6.71 -5.97
N SER A 329 30.51 7.20 -7.19
CA SER A 329 31.71 7.98 -7.51
C SER A 329 31.63 9.46 -7.14
N PHE A 330 30.45 9.97 -6.74
CA PHE A 330 30.21 11.41 -6.53
C PHE A 330 30.30 11.82 -5.06
N GLY A 331 30.75 10.95 -4.16
CA GLY A 331 30.96 11.29 -2.75
C GLY A 331 29.68 11.67 -2.00
N MET A 332 28.54 11.14 -2.42
CA MET A 332 27.26 11.42 -1.75
C MET A 332 27.28 11.04 -0.25
N PRO A 333 26.46 11.71 0.59
CA PRO A 333 26.35 11.33 2.00
C PRO A 333 25.96 9.85 2.16
N LEU A 334 26.59 9.16 3.11
CA LEU A 334 26.38 7.73 3.38
C LEU A 334 24.90 7.34 3.49
N LEU A 335 24.07 8.24 4.04
CA LEU A 335 22.64 8.04 4.22
C LEU A 335 21.93 7.71 2.90
N TYR A 336 22.30 8.30 1.77
CA TYR A 336 21.66 8.03 0.49
C TYR A 336 21.92 6.61 -0.03
N TYR A 337 23.15 6.11 0.15
CA TYR A 337 23.50 4.74 -0.22
C TYR A 337 22.80 3.70 0.65
N ILE A 338 22.34 4.08 1.84
CA ILE A 338 21.53 3.22 2.71
C ILE A 338 20.05 3.34 2.30
N VAL A 339 19.56 4.56 2.14
CA VAL A 339 18.14 4.85 1.93
C VAL A 339 17.65 4.38 0.56
N PHE A 340 18.39 4.61 -0.53
CA PHE A 340 17.93 4.24 -1.87
C PHE A 340 17.74 2.72 -2.05
N PRO A 341 18.70 1.85 -1.66
CA PRO A 341 18.49 0.40 -1.73
C PRO A 341 17.40 -0.09 -0.79
N ILE A 342 17.24 0.51 0.40
CA ILE A 342 16.15 0.15 1.32
C ILE A 342 14.79 0.47 0.68
N PHE A 343 14.62 1.64 0.07
CA PHE A 343 13.37 1.98 -0.62
C PHE A 343 13.14 1.09 -1.85
N ALA A 344 14.17 0.82 -2.65
CA ALA A 344 14.06 -0.09 -3.78
C ALA A 344 13.67 -1.51 -3.34
N ALA A 345 14.33 -2.03 -2.30
CA ALA A 345 14.00 -3.33 -1.70
C ALA A 345 12.58 -3.34 -1.14
N LEU A 346 12.13 -2.27 -0.47
CA LEU A 346 10.77 -2.16 0.04
C LEU A 346 9.73 -2.20 -1.08
N VAL A 347 9.96 -1.44 -2.16
CA VAL A 347 9.08 -1.47 -3.35
C VAL A 347 9.07 -2.86 -3.99
N LEU A 348 10.24 -3.50 -4.14
CA LEU A 348 10.34 -4.86 -4.66
C LEU A 348 9.64 -5.88 -3.75
N VAL A 349 9.71 -5.74 -2.43
CA VAL A 349 9.01 -6.60 -1.47
C VAL A 349 7.50 -6.42 -1.59
N ILE A 350 7.00 -5.19 -1.79
CA ILE A 350 5.58 -4.93 -2.04
C ILE A 350 5.15 -5.60 -3.35
N ILE A 351 5.87 -5.39 -4.45
CA ILE A 351 5.56 -6.02 -5.74
C ILE A 351 5.62 -7.56 -5.64
N SER A 352 6.67 -8.08 -5.01
CA SER A 352 6.90 -9.52 -4.85
C SER A 352 5.95 -10.18 -3.86
N SER A 353 5.26 -9.42 -3.00
CA SER A 353 4.22 -9.95 -2.11
C SER A 353 2.83 -9.89 -2.75
N LEU A 354 2.53 -8.85 -3.53
CA LEU A 354 1.25 -8.70 -4.23
C LEU A 354 1.14 -9.60 -5.47
N LEU A 355 2.24 -9.83 -6.19
CA LEU A 355 2.22 -10.61 -7.43
C LEU A 355 1.86 -12.10 -7.18
N PRO A 356 2.51 -12.84 -6.26
CA PRO A 356 2.13 -14.20 -5.94
C PRO A 356 0.71 -14.30 -5.37
N LEU A 357 0.25 -13.26 -4.66
CA LEU A 357 -1.10 -13.22 -4.14
C LEU A 357 -2.12 -13.28 -5.29
N ALA A 358 -1.94 -12.45 -6.32
CA ALA A 358 -2.79 -12.44 -7.51
C ALA A 358 -2.74 -13.76 -8.29
N ILE A 359 -1.54 -14.32 -8.47
CA ILE A 359 -1.35 -15.62 -9.15
C ILE A 359 -2.05 -16.75 -8.37
N ASN A 360 -1.86 -16.81 -7.05
CA ASN A 360 -2.46 -17.84 -6.22
C ASN A 360 -3.99 -17.71 -6.16
N VAL A 361 -4.53 -16.48 -6.15
CA VAL A 361 -5.99 -16.26 -6.28
C VAL A 361 -6.51 -16.93 -7.54
N HIS A 362 -5.83 -16.74 -8.67
CA HIS A 362 -6.21 -17.36 -9.93
C HIS A 362 -6.11 -18.89 -9.89
N GLN A 363 -4.93 -19.42 -9.55
CA GLN A 363 -4.65 -20.86 -9.53
C GLN A 363 -5.54 -21.62 -8.56
N ASN A 364 -5.74 -21.10 -7.35
CA ASN A 364 -6.61 -21.72 -6.36
C ASN A 364 -8.07 -21.70 -6.80
N SER A 365 -8.52 -20.60 -7.42
CA SER A 365 -9.89 -20.51 -7.95
C SER A 365 -10.12 -21.52 -9.08
N ALA A 366 -9.11 -21.78 -9.93
CA ALA A 366 -9.14 -22.80 -10.96
C ALA A 366 -9.19 -24.21 -10.36
N ALA A 367 -8.33 -24.48 -9.37
CA ALA A 367 -8.30 -25.77 -8.67
C ALA A 367 -9.64 -26.08 -7.96
N ILE A 368 -10.28 -25.08 -7.35
CA ILE A 368 -11.61 -25.24 -6.74
C ILE A 368 -12.63 -25.71 -7.78
N LEU A 369 -12.69 -25.03 -8.92
CA LEU A 369 -13.66 -25.35 -9.98
C LEU A 369 -13.38 -26.72 -10.61
N ASP A 370 -12.12 -27.09 -10.78
CA ASP A 370 -11.73 -28.40 -11.28
C ASP A 370 -12.14 -29.54 -10.33
N ILE A 371 -11.80 -29.41 -9.03
CA ILE A 371 -12.21 -30.35 -7.98
C ILE A 371 -13.74 -30.47 -7.96
N TRP A 372 -14.47 -29.35 -7.92
CA TRP A 372 -15.93 -29.39 -7.88
C TRP A 372 -16.56 -29.97 -9.14
N THR A 373 -15.97 -29.74 -10.31
CA THR A 373 -16.44 -30.33 -11.58
C THR A 373 -16.25 -31.84 -11.60
N CYS A 374 -15.19 -32.34 -10.96
CA CYS A 374 -14.90 -33.77 -10.83
C CYS A 374 -15.70 -34.46 -9.71
N SER A 375 -16.06 -33.73 -8.64
CA SER A 375 -16.78 -34.26 -7.47
C SER A 375 -18.32 -34.20 -7.56
N VAL A 376 -18.90 -33.99 -8.75
CA VAL A 376 -20.37 -34.05 -8.90
C VAL A 376 -20.84 -35.51 -8.81
N PRO A 377 -21.70 -35.88 -7.84
CA PRO A 377 -22.19 -37.26 -7.66
C PRO A 377 -22.92 -37.79 -8.89
N GLY A 378 -22.83 -39.11 -9.11
CA GLY A 378 -23.59 -39.80 -10.15
C GLY A 378 -23.03 -39.73 -11.57
N GLY A 379 -21.77 -39.31 -11.69
CA GLY A 379 -21.12 -39.12 -12.97
C GLY A 379 -21.87 -38.13 -13.86
N ARG A 380 -21.85 -38.36 -15.18
CA ARG A 380 -22.34 -37.38 -16.17
C ARG A 380 -23.85 -37.09 -16.10
N LYS A 381 -24.66 -37.95 -15.45
CA LYS A 381 -26.12 -38.02 -15.67
C LYS A 381 -27.00 -37.60 -14.49
N GLU A 382 -26.57 -37.75 -13.23
CA GLU A 382 -27.48 -37.53 -12.09
C GLU A 382 -27.76 -36.05 -11.79
N ASN A 383 -26.82 -35.13 -12.07
CA ASN A 383 -27.04 -33.71 -11.79
C ASN A 383 -26.54 -32.79 -12.92
N PRO A 384 -27.18 -32.84 -14.11
CA PRO A 384 -26.74 -32.08 -15.28
C PRO A 384 -26.82 -30.57 -15.05
N TRP A 385 -27.76 -30.10 -14.24
CA TRP A 385 -27.91 -28.69 -13.89
C TRP A 385 -26.73 -28.17 -13.08
N LEU A 386 -26.35 -28.87 -12.01
CA LEU A 386 -25.22 -28.47 -11.17
C LEU A 386 -23.92 -28.42 -11.96
N ARG A 387 -23.69 -29.42 -12.83
CA ARG A 387 -22.53 -29.45 -13.71
C ARG A 387 -22.53 -28.30 -14.72
N LYS A 388 -23.68 -28.00 -15.33
CA LYS A 388 -23.82 -26.86 -16.25
C LYS A 388 -23.51 -25.54 -15.51
N LYS A 389 -23.98 -25.41 -14.26
CA LYS A 389 -23.69 -24.26 -13.40
C LYS A 389 -22.19 -24.15 -13.10
N LEU A 390 -21.54 -25.21 -12.60
CA LEU A 390 -20.10 -25.22 -12.31
C LEU A 390 -19.26 -24.92 -13.56
N LYS A 391 -19.60 -25.51 -14.71
CA LYS A 391 -18.92 -25.21 -15.99
C LYS A 391 -19.09 -23.78 -16.47
N SER A 392 -20.20 -23.12 -16.09
CA SER A 392 -20.44 -21.71 -16.44
C SER A 392 -19.71 -20.74 -15.50
N MET A 393 -19.28 -21.21 -14.33
CA MET A 393 -18.53 -20.38 -13.39
C MET A 393 -17.14 -20.10 -13.95
N ARG A 394 -16.73 -18.84 -13.85
CA ARG A 394 -15.42 -18.40 -14.27
C ARG A 394 -14.48 -18.40 -13.08
N THR A 395 -13.23 -18.70 -13.35
CA THR A 395 -12.14 -18.49 -12.39
C THR A 395 -12.09 -17.03 -12.00
N ILE A 396 -11.76 -16.77 -10.73
CA ILE A 396 -11.49 -15.41 -10.27
C ILE A 396 -10.16 -14.99 -10.90
N ARG A 397 -10.15 -13.81 -11.52
CA ARG A 397 -9.02 -13.31 -12.31
C ARG A 397 -8.66 -11.93 -11.82
N VAL A 398 -7.36 -11.67 -11.74
CA VAL A 398 -6.82 -10.33 -11.51
C VAL A 398 -6.22 -9.87 -12.82
N TYR A 399 -6.71 -8.74 -13.32
CA TYR A 399 -6.24 -8.16 -14.57
C TYR A 399 -5.36 -6.97 -14.30
N VAL A 400 -4.47 -6.69 -15.25
CA VAL A 400 -3.74 -5.43 -15.33
C VAL A 400 -4.13 -4.73 -16.61
N GLY A 401 -4.49 -3.45 -16.52
CA GLY A 401 -5.05 -2.72 -17.65
C GLY A 401 -5.21 -1.24 -17.35
N VAL A 402 -5.72 -0.46 -18.30
CA VAL A 402 -6.04 0.97 -18.11
C VAL A 402 -7.40 1.24 -18.72
N ALA A 403 -8.29 1.90 -17.98
CA ALA A 403 -9.60 2.33 -18.46
C ALA A 403 -10.46 1.20 -19.08
N GLY A 404 -10.34 -0.02 -18.54
CA GLY A 404 -11.06 -1.20 -19.02
C GLY A 404 -10.39 -1.94 -20.19
N PHE A 405 -9.27 -1.45 -20.72
CA PHE A 405 -8.41 -2.20 -21.64
C PHE A 405 -7.42 -3.03 -20.84
N TYR A 406 -7.53 -4.36 -20.93
CA TYR A 406 -6.64 -5.28 -20.23
C TYR A 406 -5.40 -5.59 -21.08
N PHE A 407 -4.20 -5.37 -20.51
CA PHE A 407 -2.93 -5.66 -21.19
C PHE A 407 -2.49 -7.09 -20.99
N TYR A 408 -2.61 -7.60 -19.76
CA TYR A 408 -2.28 -8.98 -19.43
C TYR A 408 -3.10 -9.47 -18.23
N LYS A 409 -3.29 -10.79 -18.20
CA LYS A 409 -3.96 -11.51 -17.12
C LYS A 409 -2.89 -12.15 -16.24
N LEU A 410 -2.95 -11.92 -14.93
CA LEU A 410 -2.00 -12.53 -14.01
C LEU A 410 -2.31 -14.03 -13.86
N GLY A 411 -1.42 -14.90 -14.36
CA GLY A 411 -1.48 -16.36 -14.17
C GLY A 411 -1.66 -17.23 -15.42
N GLU A 412 -1.54 -16.68 -16.64
CA GLU A 412 -1.33 -17.46 -17.87
C GLU A 412 0.09 -17.17 -18.36
N ASP A 413 1.02 -18.11 -18.14
CA ASP A 413 2.33 -18.17 -18.80
C ASP A 413 2.22 -19.00 -20.08
#